data_AF-B6BAL9-F1
#
_entry.id   AF-B6BAL9-F1
#
_cell.length_a   1.000
_cell.length_b   1.000
_cell.length_c   1.000
_cell.angle_alpha   90.00
_cell.angle_beta   90.00
_cell.angle_gamma   90.00
#
_symmetry.space_group_name_H-M   'P 1'
#
loop_
_entity.id
_entity.type
_entity.pdbx_description
1 polymer ?
#
loop_
_entity_poly.entity_id
_entity_poly.type
_entity_poly.pdbx_seq_one_letter_code
_entity_poly.pdbx_strand_id
1 'polypeptide(L)' 'MCIAFVLLLGIGFGCEIHEGFANPCVVLGQDVGETAYTAGVLAAWGPLIFGPVSLGAGLLWGIANALSRYLASRR' A
#
# COMPACT_ATOMS: atom_id res chain seq x y z
N MET A 1 1.63 1.75 -3.93
CA MET A 1 2.83 2.47 -4.42
C MET A 1 4.02 2.33 -3.46
N CYS A 2 3.84 2.45 -2.14
CA CYS A 2 4.93 2.30 -1.18
C CYS A 2 5.58 0.90 -1.17
N ILE A 3 4.80 -0.18 -1.34
CA ILE A 3 5.34 -1.55 -1.45
C ILE A 3 6.34 -1.67 -2.61
N ALA A 4 5.96 -1.17 -3.80
CA ALA A 4 6.83 -1.21 -4.97
C ALA A 4 8.11 -0.38 -4.77
N PHE A 5 8.01 0.77 -4.12
CA PHE A 5 9.15 1.62 -3.78
C PHE A 5 10.13 0.91 -2.83
N VAL A 6 9.62 0.30 -1.76
CA VAL A 6 10.41 -0.49 -0.79
C VAL A 6 11.08 -1.69 -1.46
N LEU A 7 10.37 -2.42 -2.34
CA LEU A 7 10.94 -3.53 -3.10
C LEU A 7 12.04 -3.08 -4.06
N LEU A 8 11.88 -1.93 -4.70
CA LEU A 8 12.89 -1.37 -5.59
C LEU A 8 14.15 -0.96 -4.80
N LEU A 9 14.00 -0.31 -3.65
CA LEU A 9 15.14 0.05 -2.79
C LEU A 9 15.86 -1.19 -2.24
N GLY A 10 15.12 -2.20 -1.80
CA GLY A 10 15.71 -3.43 -1.27
C GLY A 10 16.38 -4.27 -2.35
N ILE A 11 15.65 -4.65 -3.39
CA ILE A 11 16.12 -5.59 -4.41
C ILE A 11 17.00 -4.89 -5.46
N GLY A 12 16.67 -3.65 -5.82
CA GLY A 12 17.36 -2.90 -6.87
C GLY A 12 18.61 -2.15 -6.40
N PHE A 13 18.61 -1.65 -5.16
CA PHE A 13 19.74 -0.87 -4.61
C PHE A 13 20.41 -1.54 -3.41
N GLY A 14 19.91 -2.68 -2.92
CA GLY A 14 20.51 -3.42 -1.81
C GLY A 14 20.29 -2.77 -0.44
N CYS A 15 19.32 -1.85 -0.31
CA CYS A 15 19.10 -1.15 0.95
C CYS A 15 18.30 -2.00 1.95
N GLU A 16 18.77 -2.02 3.18
CA GLU A 16 18.08 -2.67 4.29
C GLU A 16 17.12 -1.68 4.95
N ILE A 17 15.83 -2.04 4.99
CA ILE A 17 14.75 -1.20 5.52
C ILE A 17 14.23 -1.86 6.80
N HIS A 18 14.36 -1.16 7.92
CA HIS A 18 13.84 -1.60 9.20
C HIS A 18 12.52 -0.89 9.53
N GLU A 19 11.70 -1.55 10.32
CA GLU A 19 10.41 -1.02 10.79
C GLU A 19 10.53 -0.14 12.05
N GLY A 20 11.64 -0.25 12.78
CA GLY A 20 11.86 0.42 14.07
C GLY A 20 12.76 1.66 14.04
N PHE A 21 13.52 1.87 12.96
CA PHE A 21 14.44 3.00 12.83
C PHE A 21 14.82 3.26 11.37
N ALA A 22 15.27 4.47 11.07
CA ALA A 22 15.79 4.83 9.76
C ALA A 22 17.25 4.38 9.61
N ASN A 23 17.50 3.56 8.59
CA ASN A 23 18.84 3.13 8.20
C ASN A 23 19.30 3.95 6.99
N PRO A 24 20.50 4.55 7.01
CA PRO A 24 21.01 5.34 5.89
C PRO A 24 21.10 4.48 4.62
N CYS A 25 20.51 4.97 3.54
CA CYS A 25 20.46 4.30 2.24
C CYS A 25 20.79 5.34 1.18
N VAL A 26 22.01 5.26 0.62
CA VAL A 26 22.48 6.24 -0.37
C VAL A 26 22.17 5.72 -1.77
N VAL A 27 21.23 6.38 -2.43
CA VAL A 27 20.87 6.09 -3.83
C VAL A 27 21.26 7.30 -4.67
N LEU A 28 22.07 7.08 -5.72
CA LEU A 28 22.55 8.15 -6.62
C LEU A 28 23.21 9.34 -5.89
N GLY A 29 23.84 9.09 -4.74
CA GLY A 29 24.50 10.13 -3.93
C GLY A 29 23.56 10.95 -3.04
N GLN A 30 22.29 10.56 -2.91
CA GLN A 30 21.33 11.15 -1.97
C GLN A 30 20.96 10.12 -0.91
N ASP A 31 20.94 10.52 0.37
CA ASP A 31 20.43 9.67 1.44
C ASP A 31 18.90 9.69 1.44
N VAL A 32 18.32 8.54 1.18
CA VAL A 32 16.87 8.31 1.17
C VAL A 32 16.41 7.47 2.36
N GLY A 33 17.26 7.24 3.37
CA GLY A 33 16.98 6.37 4.52
C GLY A 33 15.69 6.72 5.27
N GLU A 34 15.45 8.00 5.58
CA GLU A 34 14.22 8.44 6.24
C GLU A 34 12.96 8.22 5.38
N THR A 35 13.08 8.46 4.07
CA THR A 35 11.97 8.22 3.14
C THR A 35 11.70 6.72 2.95
N ALA A 36 12.74 5.90 2.96
CA ALA A 36 12.65 4.45 2.89
C ALA A 36 11.99 3.87 4.15
N TYR A 37 12.35 4.39 5.32
CA TYR A 37 11.74 4.05 6.60
C TYR A 37 10.23 4.34 6.62
N THR A 38 9.86 5.59 6.35
CA THR A 38 8.45 6.01 6.33
C THR A 38 7.62 5.25 5.29
N ALA A 39 8.20 5.01 4.10
CA ALA A 39 7.57 4.17 3.08
C ALA A 39 7.44 2.69 3.52
N GLY A 40 8.43 2.16 4.24
CA GLY A 40 8.42 0.82 4.81
C GLY A 40 7.28 0.63 5.83
N VAL A 41 7.13 1.58 6.76
CA VAL A 41 6.04 1.58 7.73
C VAL A 41 4.69 1.63 7.02
N LEU A 42 4.50 2.53 6.05
CA LEU A 42 3.25 2.60 5.29
C LEU A 42 3.00 1.36 4.43
N ALA A 43 4.04 0.72 3.90
CA ALA A 43 3.92 -0.49 3.11
C ALA A 43 3.50 -1.70 3.96
N ALA A 44 4.05 -1.83 5.18
CA ALA A 44 3.73 -2.93 6.10
C ALA A 44 2.35 -2.75 6.76
N TRP A 45 2.07 -1.54 7.25
CA TRP A 45 0.89 -1.30 8.11
C TRP A 45 -0.28 -0.64 7.36
N GLY A 46 -0.02 0.06 6.27
CA GLY A 46 -1.06 0.72 5.47
C GLY A 46 -2.13 -0.25 4.96
N PRO A 47 -1.79 -1.39 4.34
CA PRO A 47 -2.78 -2.37 3.91
C PRO A 47 -3.63 -2.94 5.05
N LEU A 48 -3.07 -3.06 6.26
CA LEU A 48 -3.81 -3.57 7.41
C LEU A 48 -4.91 -2.60 7.86
N ILE A 49 -4.63 -1.30 7.81
CA ILE A 49 -5.58 -0.24 8.20
C ILE A 49 -6.60 0.02 7.08
N PHE A 50 -6.10 0.27 5.86
CA PHE A 50 -6.96 0.70 4.75
C PHE A 50 -7.60 -0.45 3.98
N GLY A 51 -7.04 -1.67 4.07
CA GLY A 51 -7.52 -2.85 3.36
C GLY A 51 -8.97 -3.20 3.73
N PRO A 52 -9.31 -3.41 5.01
CA PRO A 52 -10.67 -3.76 5.42
C PRO A 52 -11.71 -2.71 5.02
N VAL A 53 -11.37 -1.42 5.16
CA VAL A 53 -12.28 -0.31 4.80
C VAL A 53 -12.51 -0.28 3.30
N SER A 54 -11.44 -0.37 2.51
CA SER A 54 -11.53 -0.31 1.05
C SER A 54 -12.27 -1.53 0.48
N LEU A 55 -11.97 -2.73 0.98
CA LEU A 55 -12.64 -3.96 0.58
C LEU A 55 -14.11 -3.96 0.99
N GLY A 56 -14.42 -3.53 2.23
CA GLY A 56 -15.79 -3.45 2.72
C GLY A 56 -16.63 -2.46 1.91
N ALA A 57 -16.11 -1.26 1.65
CA ALA A 57 -16.78 -0.26 0.83
C ALA A 57 -17.00 -0.77 -0.61
N GLY A 58 -15.97 -1.37 -1.21
CA GLY A 58 -16.07 -1.95 -2.55
C GLY A 58 -17.10 -3.08 -2.64
N LEU A 59 -17.15 -3.95 -1.62
CA LEU A 59 -18.10 -5.05 -1.55
C LEU A 59 -19.54 -4.54 -1.41
N LEU A 60 -19.79 -3.60 -0.51
CA LEU A 60 -21.10 -2.98 -0.33
C LEU A 60 -21.58 -2.28 -1.60
N TRP A 61 -20.70 -1.53 -2.25
CA TRP A 61 -20.99 -0.88 -3.51
C TRP A 61 -21.30 -1.89 -4.63
N GLY A 62 -20.53 -2.98 -4.70
CA GLY A 62 -20.76 -4.08 -5.64
C GLY A 62 -22.11 -4.74 -5.44
N ILE A 63 -22.47 -5.06 -4.19
CA ILE A 63 -23.78 -5.64 -3.84
C ILE A 63 -24.91 -4.68 -4.20
N ALA A 64 -24.78 -3.40 -3.85
CA ALA A 64 -25.81 -2.40 -4.15
C ALA A 64 -26.07 -2.27 -5.66
N ASN A 65 -25.01 -2.31 -6.48
CA ASN A 65 -25.14 -2.29 -7.94
C ASN A 65 -25.70 -3.58 -8.53
N ALA A 66 -25.31 -4.74 -7.99
CA ALA A 66 -25.89 -6.02 -8.42
C ALA A 66 -27.39 -6.07 -8.11
N LEU A 67 -27.79 -5.63 -6.92
CA LEU A 67 -29.18 -5.56 -6.50
C LEU A 67 -29.99 -4.58 -7.34
N SER A 68 -29.46 -3.38 -7.61
CA SER A 68 -30.16 -2.39 -8.43
C SER A 68 -30.39 -2.88 -9.86
N ARG A 69 -29.39 -3.53 -10.46
CA ARG A 69 -29.51 -4.14 -11.80
C ARG A 69 -30.49 -5.32 -11.81
N TYR A 70 -30.45 -6.17 -10.79
CA TYR A 70 -31.39 -7.30 -10.66
C TYR A 70 -32.84 -6.81 -10.52
N LEU A 71 -33.08 -5.79 -9.71
CA LEU A 71 -34.41 -5.19 -9.54
C LEU A 71 -34.88 -4.49 -10.81
N ALA A 72 -33.99 -3.79 -11.53
CA ALA A 72 -34.32 -3.14 -12.80
C ALA A 72 -34.67 -4.16 -13.90
N SER A 73 -34.03 -5.34 -13.90
CA SER A 73 -34.34 -6.42 -14.85
C SER A 73 -35.66 -7.15 -14.55
N ARG A 74 -36.20 -6.99 -13.33
CA ARG A 74 -37.45 -7.63 -12.89
C ARG A 74 -38.68 -6.73 -13.06
N ARG A 75 -38.48 -5.48 -13.44
CA ARG A 75 -39.50 -4.46 -13.64
C ARG A 75 -39.75 -4.26 -15.13
#